data_AF-A0A4S2AW81-F1
#
_entry.id   AF-A0A4S2AW81-F1
#
_cell.length_a   1.000
_cell.length_b   1.000
_cell.length_c   1.000
_cell.angle_alpha   90.00
_cell.angle_beta   90.00
_cell.angle_gamma   90.00
#
_symmetry.space_group_name_H-M   'P 1'
#
loop_
_entity.id
_entity.type
_entity.pdbx_description
1 polymer ?
#
loop_
_entity_poly.entity_id
_entity_poly.type
_entity_poly.pdbx_seq_one_letter_code
_entity_poly.pdbx_strand_id
1 'polypeptide(L)'
;MKKIVFIIILGLLWTTIPVEAQHRRGHRDRYEYAQGRPRLQYVIGHNAVLFDGKVIKGASPAYFKVLRDGYARDDWKVYYMGKAIKGANSNSFKVLDNGYAKDSWDVYYHGSKIKGANSGSFKVLNGRYARDAWDVYFKGMKIKGASPGSFKVLRDGYACDAWNVYYNGDKIKGASPERFRILRDGYAEDGRNTYYLGRKVSRR
;
A
#
# COMPACT_ATOMS: atom_id res chain seq x y z
N MET A 1 64.08 -39.83 36.32
CA MET A 1 64.03 -39.87 34.84
C MET A 1 62.60 -40.16 34.40
N LYS A 2 62.21 -39.61 33.25
CA LYS A 2 60.88 -39.62 32.57
C LYS A 2 59.89 -38.54 33.06
N LYS A 3 59.78 -37.52 32.20
CA LYS A 3 58.86 -36.38 32.22
C LYS A 3 57.51 -36.83 31.65
N ILE A 4 56.39 -36.42 32.26
CA ILE A 4 55.06 -36.52 31.64
C ILE A 4 54.46 -35.12 31.65
N VAL A 5 54.20 -34.62 30.44
CA VAL A 5 53.59 -33.33 30.14
C VAL A 5 52.08 -33.53 30.12
N PHE A 6 51.33 -32.78 30.91
CA PHE A 6 49.88 -32.68 30.78
C PHE A 6 49.53 -31.33 30.14
N ILE A 7 48.98 -31.41 28.93
CA ILE A 7 48.47 -30.27 28.15
C ILE A 7 47.08 -29.92 28.68
N ILE A 8 46.91 -28.64 29.02
CA ILE A 8 45.65 -28.01 29.41
C ILE A 8 44.80 -27.82 28.15
N ILE A 9 43.58 -28.37 28.13
CA ILE A 9 42.53 -27.99 27.17
C ILE A 9 41.38 -27.39 27.98
N LEU A 10 41.33 -26.07 27.95
CA LEU A 10 40.28 -25.23 28.53
C LEU A 10 39.08 -25.22 27.57
N GLY A 11 38.02 -25.97 27.90
CA GLY A 11 36.77 -25.97 27.14
C GLY A 11 35.94 -24.71 27.43
N LEU A 12 35.97 -23.74 26.52
CA LEU A 12 35.06 -22.59 26.52
C LEU A 12 33.68 -23.02 26.00
N LEU A 13 32.70 -23.16 26.90
CA LEU A 13 31.29 -23.27 26.56
C LEU A 13 30.77 -21.90 26.08
N TRP A 14 30.43 -21.80 24.80
CA TRP A 14 29.61 -20.71 24.26
C TRP A 14 28.16 -20.95 24.65
N THR A 15 27.69 -20.32 25.72
CA THR A 15 26.24 -20.19 25.97
C THR A 15 25.71 -19.03 25.13
N THR A 16 24.96 -19.33 24.07
CA THR A 16 24.23 -18.31 23.30
C THR A 16 23.08 -17.78 24.14
N ILE A 17 23.14 -16.50 24.52
CA ILE A 17 22.02 -15.77 25.09
C ILE A 17 21.00 -15.51 23.96
N PRO A 18 19.71 -15.86 24.09
CA PRO A 18 18.71 -15.41 23.13
C PRO A 18 18.48 -13.91 23.36
N VAL A 19 18.79 -13.09 22.36
CA VAL A 19 18.41 -11.68 22.33
C VAL A 19 16.93 -11.60 21.95
N GLU A 20 16.10 -11.38 22.96
CA GLU A 20 14.67 -11.08 22.83
C GLU A 20 14.52 -9.64 22.33
N ALA A 21 14.57 -9.44 21.01
CA ALA A 21 14.28 -8.16 20.40
C ALA A 21 12.76 -7.91 20.34
N GLN A 22 12.20 -7.36 21.42
CA GLN A 22 10.94 -6.62 21.33
C GLN A 22 11.17 -5.31 20.58
N HIS A 23 10.83 -5.24 19.29
CA HIS A 23 10.54 -3.95 18.63
C HIS A 23 9.58 -4.12 17.44
N ARG A 24 8.34 -3.63 17.66
CA ARG A 24 7.33 -3.15 16.69
C ARG A 24 7.11 -3.99 15.42
N ARG A 25 6.13 -4.91 15.48
CA ARG A 25 5.44 -5.41 14.28
C ARG A 25 4.57 -4.28 13.70
N GLY A 26 5.12 -3.53 12.76
CA GLY A 26 4.36 -2.70 11.85
C GLY A 26 3.32 -3.54 11.11
N HIS A 27 2.14 -2.96 10.90
CA HIS A 27 1.03 -3.47 10.11
C HIS A 27 1.53 -4.13 8.82
N ARG A 28 1.67 -5.46 8.85
CA ARG A 28 1.73 -6.28 7.64
C ARG A 28 0.28 -6.43 7.23
N ASP A 29 -0.19 -5.56 6.33
CA ASP A 29 -1.40 -5.81 5.58
C ASP A 29 -1.14 -7.06 4.72
N ARG A 30 -1.47 -8.21 5.32
CA ARG A 30 -1.49 -9.52 4.70
C ARG A 30 -2.47 -9.38 3.53
N TYR A 31 -1.96 -9.43 2.30
CA TYR A 31 -2.79 -9.64 1.12
C TYR A 31 -3.41 -11.05 1.24
N GLU A 32 -4.54 -11.10 1.95
CA GLU A 32 -5.34 -12.29 2.16
C GLU A 32 -6.10 -12.55 0.85
N TYR A 33 -5.47 -13.29 -0.06
CA TYR A 33 -6.18 -13.91 -1.18
C TYR A 33 -6.89 -15.14 -0.64
N ALA A 34 -8.17 -14.96 -0.30
CA ALA A 34 -9.05 -16.05 0.08
C ALA A 34 -9.18 -17.08 -1.06
N GLN A 35 -9.30 -18.37 -0.69
CA GLN A 35 -9.88 -19.45 -1.50
C GLN A 35 -9.01 -20.06 -2.63
N GLY A 36 -7.82 -20.60 -2.32
CA GLY A 36 -7.19 -21.68 -3.12
C GLY A 36 -6.90 -21.40 -4.61
N ARG A 37 -7.02 -20.16 -5.08
CA ARG A 37 -6.72 -19.78 -6.46
C ARG A 37 -5.21 -19.72 -6.64
N PRO A 38 -4.66 -20.18 -7.78
CA PRO A 38 -3.25 -20.03 -8.08
C PRO A 38 -2.87 -18.55 -7.98
N ARG A 39 -1.68 -18.29 -7.42
CA ARG A 39 -1.16 -16.92 -7.27
C ARG A 39 -1.22 -16.24 -8.63
N LEU A 40 -1.94 -15.11 -8.73
CA LEU A 40 -1.95 -14.25 -9.91
C LEU A 40 -0.53 -13.71 -10.11
N GLN A 41 0.24 -14.41 -10.93
CA GLN A 41 1.67 -14.15 -11.11
C GLN A 41 2.03 -14.03 -12.57
N TYR A 42 2.95 -13.11 -12.81
CA TYR A 42 3.69 -13.08 -14.06
C TYR A 42 4.63 -14.28 -14.09
N VAL A 43 4.62 -15.02 -15.20
CA VAL A 43 5.57 -16.09 -15.48
C VAL A 43 6.47 -15.62 -16.61
N ILE A 44 7.77 -15.54 -16.35
CA ILE A 44 8.77 -15.16 -17.35
C ILE A 44 9.35 -16.47 -17.91
N GLY A 45 8.93 -16.84 -19.11
CA GLY A 45 9.50 -17.95 -19.86
C GLY A 45 10.65 -17.51 -20.76
N HIS A 46 11.25 -18.46 -21.49
CA HIS A 46 12.37 -18.19 -22.38
C HIS A 46 12.02 -17.19 -23.51
N ASN A 47 10.87 -17.38 -24.16
CA ASN A 47 10.43 -16.57 -25.32
C ASN A 47 9.15 -15.75 -25.07
N ALA A 48 8.55 -15.85 -23.89
CA ALA A 48 7.29 -15.19 -23.60
C ALA A 48 7.15 -14.85 -22.13
N VAL A 49 6.42 -13.77 -21.87
CA VAL A 49 5.90 -13.46 -20.53
C VAL A 49 4.42 -13.79 -20.52
N LEU A 50 3.96 -14.47 -19.46
CA LEU A 50 2.56 -14.83 -19.28
C LEU A 50 2.00 -14.19 -18.02
N PHE A 51 0.70 -13.95 -18.01
CA PHE A 51 -0.06 -13.63 -16.82
C PHE A 51 -1.39 -14.39 -16.88
N ASP A 52 -1.73 -15.11 -15.81
CA ASP A 52 -2.96 -15.91 -15.72
C ASP A 52 -3.15 -16.86 -16.94
N GLY A 53 -2.09 -17.58 -17.29
CA GLY A 53 -2.06 -18.53 -18.42
C GLY A 53 -2.06 -17.89 -19.82
N LYS A 54 -2.08 -16.56 -19.92
CA LYS A 54 -2.12 -15.84 -21.22
C LYS A 54 -0.81 -15.16 -21.52
N VAL A 55 -0.32 -15.30 -22.76
CA VAL A 55 0.86 -14.58 -23.25
C VAL A 55 0.60 -13.08 -23.32
N ILE A 56 1.49 -12.29 -22.73
CA ILE A 56 1.49 -10.83 -22.81
C ILE A 56 2.19 -10.44 -24.11
N LYS A 57 1.40 -10.09 -25.13
CA LYS A 57 1.93 -9.73 -26.45
C LYS A 57 2.86 -8.50 -26.37
N GLY A 58 4.05 -8.63 -26.93
CA GLY A 58 5.03 -7.56 -27.03
C GLY A 58 5.72 -7.18 -25.71
N ALA A 59 5.62 -8.03 -24.69
CA ALA A 59 6.50 -7.98 -23.53
C ALA A 59 7.86 -8.60 -23.87
N SER A 60 8.93 -8.01 -23.35
CA SER A 60 10.29 -8.53 -23.52
C SER A 60 10.69 -9.41 -22.34
N PRO A 61 10.77 -10.76 -22.48
CA PRO A 61 11.08 -11.64 -21.35
C PRO A 61 12.47 -11.39 -20.75
N ALA A 62 13.46 -11.09 -21.59
CA ALA A 62 14.85 -10.86 -21.17
C ALA A 62 15.01 -9.68 -20.20
N TYR A 63 14.11 -8.69 -20.27
CA TYR A 63 14.16 -7.46 -19.46
C TYR A 63 12.93 -7.28 -18.57
N PHE A 64 12.08 -8.31 -18.46
CA PHE A 64 10.86 -8.23 -17.69
C PHE A 64 11.15 -8.26 -16.19
N LYS A 65 10.59 -7.29 -15.47
CA LYS A 65 10.74 -7.13 -14.02
C LYS A 65 9.35 -7.08 -13.41
N VAL A 66 9.05 -8.11 -12.63
CA VAL A 66 7.85 -8.13 -11.78
C VAL A 66 8.07 -7.19 -10.61
N LEU A 67 7.13 -6.27 -10.41
CA LEU A 67 7.13 -5.34 -9.28
C LEU A 67 6.06 -5.80 -8.27
N ARG A 68 5.85 -5.02 -7.20
CA ARG A 68 4.79 -5.29 -6.22
C ARG A 68 3.42 -4.85 -6.74
N ASP A 69 2.37 -5.24 -5.99
CA ASP A 69 0.98 -4.83 -6.20
C ASP A 69 0.43 -5.11 -7.61
N GLY A 70 0.91 -6.18 -8.26
CA GLY A 70 0.46 -6.59 -9.60
C GLY A 70 1.06 -5.78 -10.77
N TYR A 71 1.94 -4.82 -10.47
CA TYR A 71 2.68 -4.11 -11.50
C TYR A 71 3.87 -4.92 -12.00
N ALA A 72 4.26 -4.69 -13.24
CA ALA A 72 5.50 -5.16 -13.81
C ALA A 72 5.97 -4.17 -14.89
N ARG A 73 7.21 -4.30 -15.36
CA ARG A 73 7.70 -3.52 -16.49
C ARG A 73 8.76 -4.30 -17.27
N ASP A 74 8.89 -4.01 -18.55
CA ASP A 74 10.14 -4.26 -19.30
C ASP A 74 10.81 -2.91 -19.59
N ASP A 75 11.84 -2.85 -20.43
CA ASP A 75 12.52 -1.57 -20.70
C ASP A 75 11.65 -0.52 -21.41
N TRP A 76 10.53 -0.91 -22.01
CA TRP A 76 9.71 -0.03 -22.87
C TRP A 76 8.31 0.23 -22.30
N LYS A 77 7.75 -0.74 -21.58
CA LYS A 77 6.34 -0.74 -21.17
C LYS A 77 6.21 -1.08 -19.70
N VAL A 78 5.15 -0.54 -19.12
CA VAL A 78 4.68 -0.90 -17.79
C VAL A 78 3.39 -1.70 -17.93
N TYR A 79 3.19 -2.67 -17.06
CA TYR A 79 2.05 -3.57 -17.05
C TYR A 79 1.39 -3.56 -15.68
N TYR A 80 0.08 -3.76 -15.66
CA TYR A 80 -0.70 -4.07 -14.47
C TYR A 80 -1.55 -5.30 -14.75
N MET A 81 -1.39 -6.36 -13.95
CA MET A 81 -2.05 -7.65 -14.11
C MET A 81 -2.09 -8.15 -15.57
N GLY A 82 -0.93 -8.13 -16.24
CA GLY A 82 -0.78 -8.59 -17.63
C GLY A 82 -1.17 -7.57 -18.71
N LYS A 83 -1.77 -6.44 -18.35
CA LYS A 83 -2.19 -5.40 -19.31
C LYS A 83 -1.18 -4.25 -19.36
N ALA A 84 -0.72 -3.89 -20.56
CA ALA A 84 0.15 -2.72 -20.75
C ALA A 84 -0.59 -1.41 -20.39
N ILE A 85 0.07 -0.55 -19.63
CA ILE A 85 -0.41 0.78 -19.25
C ILE A 85 0.04 1.77 -20.32
N LYS A 86 -0.91 2.30 -21.09
CA LYS A 86 -0.61 3.23 -22.17
C LYS A 86 -0.01 4.53 -21.62
N GLY A 87 1.14 4.93 -22.17
CA GLY A 87 1.81 6.20 -21.85
C GLY A 87 2.63 6.20 -20.57
N ALA A 88 2.65 5.11 -19.80
CA ALA A 88 3.49 5.02 -18.62
C ALA A 88 4.98 4.93 -19.00
N ASN A 89 5.80 5.73 -18.34
CA ASN A 89 7.24 5.76 -18.58
C ASN A 89 7.93 4.66 -17.76
N SER A 90 8.35 3.57 -18.42
CA SER A 90 8.99 2.44 -17.74
C SER A 90 10.26 2.83 -16.96
N ASN A 91 11.09 3.71 -17.52
CA ASN A 91 12.38 4.06 -16.92
C ASN A 91 12.25 4.76 -15.55
N SER A 92 11.19 5.53 -15.36
CA SER A 92 10.93 6.26 -14.12
C SER A 92 9.83 5.64 -13.25
N PHE A 93 9.22 4.54 -13.70
CA PHE A 93 8.09 3.91 -13.01
C PHE A 93 8.48 3.34 -11.64
N LYS A 94 7.73 3.72 -10.62
CA LYS A 94 7.93 3.31 -9.23
C LYS A 94 6.59 2.93 -8.63
N VAL A 95 6.51 1.71 -8.10
CA VAL A 95 5.36 1.30 -7.30
C VAL A 95 5.49 1.90 -5.91
N LEU A 96 4.49 2.68 -5.53
CA LEU A 96 4.36 3.22 -4.17
C LEU A 96 3.69 2.12 -3.33
N ASP A 97 2.70 2.44 -2.52
CA ASP A 97 2.03 1.45 -1.67
C ASP A 97 0.52 1.41 -1.98
N ASN A 98 -0.18 0.43 -1.43
CA ASN A 98 -1.65 0.33 -1.52
C ASN A 98 -2.17 0.33 -2.97
N GLY A 99 -1.43 -0.24 -3.94
CA GLY A 99 -1.82 -0.26 -5.35
C GLY A 99 -1.56 1.04 -6.13
N TYR A 100 -1.02 2.07 -5.48
CA TYR A 100 -0.55 3.27 -6.15
C TYR A 100 0.83 3.08 -6.75
N ALA A 101 1.04 3.70 -7.90
CA ALA A 101 2.34 3.80 -8.55
C ALA A 101 2.46 5.16 -9.21
N LYS A 102 3.68 5.56 -9.58
CA LYS A 102 3.91 6.78 -10.34
C LYS A 102 5.10 6.62 -11.26
N ASP A 103 5.15 7.44 -12.29
CA ASP A 103 6.38 7.72 -13.02
C ASP A 103 6.77 9.20 -12.81
N SER A 104 7.65 9.74 -13.65
CA SER A 104 8.04 11.15 -13.56
C SER A 104 6.89 12.12 -13.80
N TRP A 105 5.85 11.73 -14.54
CA TRP A 105 4.81 12.64 -15.04
C TRP A 105 3.43 12.34 -14.45
N ASP A 106 3.14 11.05 -14.23
CA ASP A 106 1.81 10.56 -13.96
C ASP A 106 1.76 9.71 -12.69
N VAL A 107 0.56 9.64 -12.10
CA VAL A 107 0.24 8.77 -10.98
C VAL A 107 -0.82 7.78 -11.43
N TYR A 108 -0.73 6.55 -10.92
CA TYR A 108 -1.58 5.43 -11.27
C TYR A 108 -2.14 4.76 -10.02
N TYR A 109 -3.34 4.22 -10.15
CA TYR A 109 -3.95 3.30 -9.18
C TYR A 109 -4.44 2.06 -9.91
N HIS A 110 -3.96 0.88 -9.53
CA HIS A 110 -4.22 -0.39 -10.21
C HIS A 110 -4.18 -0.29 -11.75
N GLY A 111 -3.10 0.29 -12.28
CA GLY A 111 -2.87 0.46 -13.72
C GLY A 111 -3.65 1.59 -14.39
N SER A 112 -4.54 2.27 -13.67
CA SER A 112 -5.33 3.39 -14.21
C SER A 112 -4.68 4.72 -13.86
N LYS A 113 -4.45 5.57 -14.86
CA LYS A 113 -3.91 6.93 -14.66
C LYS A 113 -4.90 7.78 -13.87
N ILE A 114 -4.43 8.43 -12.81
CA ILE A 114 -5.20 9.38 -12.01
C ILE A 114 -5.07 10.76 -12.67
N LYS A 115 -6.16 11.22 -13.29
CA LYS A 115 -6.14 12.50 -14.01
C LYS A 115 -5.94 13.68 -13.05
N GLY A 116 -4.94 14.51 -13.34
CA GLY A 116 -4.65 15.74 -12.59
C GLY A 116 -3.80 15.56 -11.34
N ALA A 117 -3.46 14.32 -10.96
CA ALA A 117 -2.58 14.08 -9.83
C ALA A 117 -1.14 14.54 -10.13
N ASN A 118 -0.53 15.22 -9.16
CA ASN A 118 0.83 15.74 -9.28
C ASN A 118 1.85 14.68 -8.82
N SER A 119 2.56 14.05 -9.77
CA SER A 119 3.55 13.00 -9.50
C SER A 119 4.70 13.43 -8.56
N GLY A 120 5.08 14.71 -8.59
CA GLY A 120 6.19 15.26 -7.81
C GLY A 120 5.89 15.35 -6.31
N SER A 121 4.65 15.67 -5.96
CA SER A 121 4.21 15.85 -4.57
C SER A 121 3.34 14.69 -4.04
N PHE A 122 3.03 13.70 -4.88
CA PHE A 122 2.16 12.58 -4.51
C PHE A 122 2.73 11.75 -3.35
N LYS A 123 1.89 11.53 -2.34
CA LYS A 123 2.18 10.74 -1.14
C LYS A 123 1.03 9.79 -0.86
N VAL A 124 1.33 8.50 -0.78
CA VAL A 124 0.40 7.49 -0.29
C VAL A 124 0.28 7.61 1.22
N LEU A 125 -0.94 7.54 1.72
CA LEU A 125 -1.29 7.52 3.14
C LEU A 125 -1.82 6.13 3.50
N ASN A 126 -2.22 5.94 4.75
CA ASN A 126 -2.81 4.67 5.20
C ASN A 126 -4.19 4.43 4.58
N GLY A 127 -4.63 3.17 4.55
CA GLY A 127 -6.01 2.82 4.23
C GLY A 127 -6.44 3.16 2.80
N ARG A 128 -5.51 3.13 1.83
CA ARG A 128 -5.74 3.46 0.40
C ARG A 128 -6.06 4.94 0.13
N TYR A 129 -5.91 5.80 1.13
CA TYR A 129 -5.86 7.24 0.92
C TYR A 129 -4.50 7.65 0.34
N ALA A 130 -4.49 8.72 -0.41
CA ALA A 130 -3.29 9.39 -0.88
C ALA A 130 -3.58 10.88 -1.01
N ARG A 131 -2.54 11.70 -1.13
CA ARG A 131 -2.68 13.12 -1.45
C ARG A 131 -1.51 13.58 -2.29
N ASP A 132 -1.71 14.69 -2.99
CA ASP A 132 -0.59 15.50 -3.48
C ASP A 132 -0.64 16.89 -2.83
N ALA A 133 0.01 17.88 -3.44
CA ALA A 133 -0.01 19.25 -2.94
C ALA A 133 -1.40 19.91 -2.99
N TRP A 134 -2.29 19.46 -3.88
CA TRP A 134 -3.53 20.15 -4.23
C TRP A 134 -4.79 19.34 -3.90
N ASP A 135 -4.68 18.02 -3.93
CA ASP A 135 -5.82 17.12 -3.90
C ASP A 135 -5.59 15.92 -2.96
N VAL A 136 -6.70 15.35 -2.51
CA VAL A 136 -6.73 14.09 -1.76
C VAL A 136 -7.48 13.05 -2.57
N TYR A 137 -7.03 11.81 -2.49
CA TYR A 137 -7.54 10.68 -3.24
C TYR A 137 -7.87 9.51 -2.32
N PHE A 138 -8.89 8.74 -2.69
CA PHE A 138 -9.16 7.41 -2.15
C PHE A 138 -9.28 6.43 -3.31
N LYS A 139 -8.46 5.37 -3.30
CA LYS A 139 -8.39 4.39 -4.40
C LYS A 139 -8.29 5.03 -5.80
N GLY A 140 -7.43 6.05 -5.93
CA GLY A 140 -7.25 6.79 -7.18
C GLY A 140 -8.36 7.78 -7.54
N MET A 141 -9.45 7.85 -6.76
CA MET A 141 -10.54 8.81 -6.98
C MET A 141 -10.32 10.08 -6.16
N LYS A 142 -10.37 11.24 -6.81
CA LYS A 142 -10.27 12.55 -6.14
C LYS A 142 -11.45 12.77 -5.19
N ILE A 143 -11.16 13.12 -3.95
CA ILE A 143 -12.15 13.49 -2.93
C ILE A 143 -12.45 14.98 -3.07
N LYS A 144 -13.64 15.31 -3.57
CA LYS A 144 -14.02 16.70 -3.84
C LYS A 144 -14.12 17.51 -2.54
N GLY A 145 -13.40 18.63 -2.49
CA GLY A 145 -13.44 19.58 -1.36
C GLY A 145 -12.63 19.17 -0.14
N ALA A 146 -11.83 18.10 -0.23
CA ALA A 146 -10.88 17.74 0.82
C ALA A 146 -9.68 18.69 0.82
N SER A 147 -9.22 19.08 2.02
CA SER A 147 -8.06 19.94 2.20
C SER A 147 -6.78 19.12 2.39
N PRO A 148 -5.89 19.00 1.38
CA PRO A 148 -4.69 18.16 1.47
C PRO A 148 -3.71 18.60 2.57
N GLY A 149 -3.68 19.90 2.89
CA GLY A 149 -2.78 20.46 3.92
C GLY A 149 -3.14 20.05 5.34
N SER A 150 -4.42 19.76 5.61
CA SER A 150 -4.91 19.34 6.93
C SER A 150 -5.42 17.90 6.98
N PHE A 151 -5.36 17.17 5.85
CA PHE A 151 -5.90 15.82 5.74
C PHE A 151 -5.14 14.82 6.62
N LYS A 152 -5.88 14.09 7.45
CA LYS A 152 -5.40 13.08 8.37
C LYS A 152 -6.22 11.81 8.19
N VAL A 153 -5.55 10.70 7.87
CA VAL A 153 -6.17 9.39 7.94
C VAL A 153 -6.25 8.99 9.41
N LEU A 154 -7.43 8.57 9.84
CA LEU A 154 -7.65 8.05 11.20
C LEU A 154 -7.43 6.53 11.16
N ARG A 155 -8.43 5.74 11.52
CA ARG A 155 -8.45 4.28 11.39
C ARG A 155 -9.80 3.82 10.84
N ASP A 156 -9.93 2.54 10.54
CA ASP A 156 -11.19 1.90 10.15
C ASP A 156 -11.85 2.57 8.93
N GLY A 157 -11.04 3.06 7.99
CA GLY A 157 -11.51 3.76 6.78
C GLY A 157 -11.90 5.23 6.97
N TYR A 158 -11.93 5.73 8.22
CA TYR A 158 -12.19 7.13 8.51
C TYR A 158 -10.96 8.00 8.26
N ALA A 159 -11.23 9.22 7.82
CA ALA A 159 -10.25 10.30 7.70
C ALA A 159 -10.94 11.63 7.99
N CYS A 160 -10.18 12.67 8.26
CA CYS A 160 -10.70 14.02 8.38
C CYS A 160 -9.74 15.03 7.78
N ASP A 161 -10.25 16.21 7.47
CA ASP A 161 -9.47 17.43 7.35
C ASP A 161 -9.95 18.45 8.39
N ALA A 162 -9.49 19.69 8.32
CA ALA A 162 -9.89 20.73 9.26
C ALA A 162 -11.41 21.00 9.29
N TRP A 163 -12.14 20.66 8.23
CA TRP A 163 -13.53 21.07 8.00
C TRP A 163 -14.51 19.90 7.86
N ASN A 164 -14.01 18.71 7.51
CA ASN A 164 -14.81 17.59 7.06
C ASN A 164 -14.32 16.27 7.64
N VAL A 165 -15.25 15.35 7.79
CA VAL A 165 -14.96 13.94 8.07
C VAL A 165 -15.34 13.10 6.85
N TYR A 166 -14.55 12.07 6.59
CA TYR A 166 -14.69 11.17 5.46
C TYR A 166 -14.70 9.72 5.93
N TYR A 167 -15.41 8.87 5.19
CA TYR A 167 -15.32 7.42 5.30
C TYR A 167 -15.10 6.84 3.91
N ASN A 168 -13.99 6.14 3.70
CA ASN A 168 -13.58 5.59 2.41
C ASN A 168 -13.72 6.58 1.23
N GLY A 169 -13.31 7.84 1.45
CA GLY A 169 -13.39 8.91 0.45
C GLY A 169 -14.72 9.67 0.40
N ASP A 170 -15.79 9.17 1.01
CA ASP A 170 -17.08 9.84 1.03
C ASP A 170 -17.19 10.81 2.21
N LYS A 171 -17.58 12.06 1.95
CA LYS A 171 -17.81 13.07 3.00
C LYS A 171 -19.03 12.69 3.84
N ILE A 172 -18.84 12.60 5.16
CA ILE A 172 -19.91 12.39 6.13
C ILE A 172 -20.57 13.75 6.42
N LYS A 173 -21.78 13.95 5.91
CA LYS A 173 -22.51 15.22 6.07
C LYS A 173 -22.85 15.48 7.55
N GLY A 174 -22.54 16.68 8.02
CA GLY A 174 -22.87 17.16 9.37
C GLY A 174 -22.01 16.62 10.50
N ALA A 175 -21.00 15.78 10.21
CA ALA A 175 -20.04 15.34 11.21
C ALA A 175 -19.08 16.47 11.61
N SER A 176 -18.83 16.61 12.92
CA SER A 176 -17.84 17.56 13.45
C SER A 176 -16.44 16.94 13.43
N PRO A 177 -15.48 17.45 12.63
CA PRO A 177 -14.12 16.92 12.60
C PRO A 177 -13.36 17.15 13.91
N GLU A 178 -13.61 18.27 14.60
CA GLU A 178 -12.96 18.65 15.86
C GLU A 178 -13.24 17.64 16.98
N ARG A 179 -14.47 17.11 17.02
CA ARG A 179 -14.92 16.17 18.07
C ARG A 179 -14.94 14.71 17.60
N PHE A 180 -14.45 14.43 16.38
CA PHE A 180 -14.57 13.11 15.79
C PHE A 180 -13.64 12.09 16.45
N ARG A 181 -14.21 11.02 17.01
CA ARG A 181 -13.48 9.96 17.72
C ARG A 181 -13.87 8.60 17.17
N ILE A 182 -12.87 7.77 16.90
CA ILE A 182 -13.09 6.39 16.48
C ILE A 182 -13.21 5.49 17.71
N LEU A 183 -14.36 4.81 17.85
CA LEU A 183 -14.69 3.93 18.96
C LEU A 183 -14.17 2.48 18.75
N ARG A 184 -13.90 2.08 17.49
CA ARG A 184 -13.45 0.75 16.96
C ARG A 184 -14.55 0.04 16.17
N ASP A 185 -14.16 -0.99 15.43
CA ASP A 185 -15.06 -1.87 14.66
C ASP A 185 -15.99 -1.10 13.70
N GLY A 186 -15.47 -0.01 13.14
CA GLY A 186 -16.21 0.88 12.23
C GLY A 186 -17.12 1.89 12.92
N TYR A 187 -17.24 1.87 14.25
CA TYR A 187 -17.96 2.87 15.02
C TYR A 187 -17.13 4.12 15.28
N ALA A 188 -17.78 5.27 15.20
CA ALA A 188 -17.22 6.57 15.54
C ALA A 188 -18.30 7.48 16.13
N GLU A 189 -17.90 8.57 16.77
CA GLU A 189 -18.81 9.59 17.29
C GLU A 189 -18.22 11.00 17.09
N ASP A 190 -19.06 12.02 17.12
CA ASP A 190 -18.64 13.42 17.12
C ASP A 190 -19.13 14.20 18.36
N GLY A 191 -19.49 13.46 19.42
CA GLY A 191 -20.08 13.98 20.65
C GLY A 191 -21.59 14.27 20.58
N ARG A 192 -22.19 14.32 19.38
CA ARG A 192 -23.65 14.46 19.21
C ARG A 192 -24.27 13.24 18.53
N ASN A 193 -23.55 12.70 17.55
CA ASN A 193 -23.99 11.63 16.69
C ASN A 193 -23.02 10.46 16.82
N THR A 194 -23.56 9.25 16.67
CA THR A 194 -22.77 8.04 16.47
C THR A 194 -22.85 7.66 15.00
N TYR A 195 -21.76 7.13 14.47
CA TYR A 195 -21.59 6.72 13.09
C TYR A 195 -21.14 5.26 13.04
N TYR A 196 -21.64 4.51 12.07
CA TYR A 196 -21.16 3.17 11.74
C TYR A 196 -20.84 3.12 10.25
N LEU A 197 -19.57 2.85 9.93
CA LEU A 197 -19.05 2.81 8.56
C LEU A 197 -19.46 4.05 7.73
N GLY A 198 -19.30 5.23 8.33
CA GLY A 198 -19.62 6.53 7.71
C GLY A 198 -21.10 6.94 7.75
N ARG A 199 -22.01 6.07 8.21
CA ARG A 199 -23.44 6.36 8.28
C ARG A 199 -23.84 6.78 9.68
N LYS A 200 -24.59 7.88 9.80
CA LYS A 200 -25.17 8.31 11.08
C LYS A 200 -26.15 7.25 11.59
N VAL A 201 -25.94 6.78 12.81
CA VAL A 201 -26.83 5.83 13.49
C VAL A 201 -28.01 6.63 14.04
N SER A 202 -29.23 6.22 13.68
CA SER A 202 -30.44 6.80 14.26
C SER A 202 -30.62 6.29 15.68
N ARG A 203 -30.92 7.20 16.62
CA ARG A 203 -31.52 6.81 17.89
C ARG A 203 -32.99 6.51 17.61
N ARG A 204 -33.48 5.36 18.07
CA ARG A 204 -34.91 5.07 18.16
C ARG A 204 -35.44 5.68 19.45
#